data_AF-A0A1M5BFY4-F1
#
_entry.id   AF-A0A1M5BFY4-F1
#
_cell.length_a   1.000
_cell.length_b   1.000
_cell.length_c   1.000
_cell.angle_alpha   90.00
_cell.angle_beta   90.00
_cell.angle_gamma   90.00
#
_symmetry.space_group_name_H-M   'P 1'
#
loop_
_entity.id
_entity.type
_entity.pdbx_description
1 polymer ?
#
loop_
_entity_poly.entity_id
_entity_poly.type
_entity_poly.pdbx_seq_one_letter_code
_entity_poly.pdbx_strand_id
1 'polypeptide(L)'
;MADLHRSVFQYQKQDRGDEALRKRLRDLANERRRFGCRRLGILLAREGFEVNHKKLFRLYREESLAVRRRRSRKRALGTQRPILVPDLANQRWSLDFVSDAFEDGQRFRVLCIVDDCTREALATVVDRSLSGARMTRELDNLIRRRGQPDMIVSDNGTESKRCADHTVWA
;
A
#
# COMPACT_ATOMS: atom_id res chain seq x y z
N MET A 1 -45.18 8.34 -11.37
CA MET A 1 -44.36 7.99 -12.56
C MET A 1 -43.79 9.30 -13.10
N ALA A 2 -42.47 9.45 -13.15
CA ALA A 2 -41.83 10.71 -13.49
C ALA A 2 -42.09 11.09 -14.95
N ASP A 3 -42.56 12.32 -15.16
CA ASP A 3 -42.99 12.90 -16.43
C ASP A 3 -41.76 13.31 -17.26
N LEU A 4 -41.17 12.35 -17.98
CA LEU A 4 -40.01 12.59 -18.83
C LEU A 4 -40.47 13.09 -20.21
N HIS A 5 -40.01 14.29 -20.58
CA HIS A 5 -40.33 14.96 -21.83
C HIS A 5 -40.00 14.10 -23.07
N ARG A 6 -40.92 14.02 -24.04
CA ARG A 6 -40.85 13.15 -25.25
C ARG A 6 -39.53 13.27 -26.04
N SER A 7 -38.87 14.43 -25.99
CA SER A 7 -37.57 14.65 -26.63
C SER A 7 -36.45 13.75 -26.09
N VAL A 8 -36.57 13.25 -24.86
CA VAL A 8 -35.62 12.31 -24.26
C VAL A 8 -35.72 10.94 -24.94
N PHE A 9 -36.92 10.50 -25.31
CA PHE A 9 -37.16 9.22 -25.99
C PHE A 9 -36.72 9.22 -27.47
N GLN A 10 -36.63 10.40 -28.09
CA GLN A 10 -36.30 10.55 -29.51
C GLN A 10 -34.85 10.96 -29.75
N TYR A 11 -34.03 11.02 -28.70
CA TYR A 11 -32.62 11.37 -28.86
C TYR A 11 -31.87 10.23 -29.58
N GLN A 12 -31.68 10.39 -30.89
CA GLN A 12 -30.72 9.60 -31.65
C GLN A 12 -29.37 10.30 -31.64
N LYS A 13 -28.32 9.58 -31.21
CA LYS A 13 -26.94 10.04 -31.21
C LYS A 13 -26.52 10.29 -32.66
N GLN A 14 -26.58 11.54 -33.12
CA GLN A 14 -25.99 11.95 -34.38
C GLN A 14 -24.48 11.82 -34.30
N ASP A 15 -23.89 11.00 -35.17
CA ASP A 15 -22.44 10.89 -35.29
C ASP A 15 -21.92 12.13 -36.04
N ARG A 16 -21.51 13.15 -35.28
CA ARG A 16 -21.09 14.45 -35.82
C ARG A 16 -19.67 14.44 -36.39
N GLY A 17 -19.29 13.41 -37.13
CA GLY A 17 -17.96 13.32 -37.75
C GLY A 17 -16.82 13.24 -36.73
N ASP A 18 -17.06 12.61 -35.56
CA ASP A 18 -16.08 12.51 -34.48
C ASP A 18 -14.93 11.54 -34.79
N GLU A 19 -14.97 10.84 -35.93
CA GLU A 19 -14.02 9.77 -36.26
C GLU A 19 -12.58 10.27 -36.39
N ALA A 20 -12.36 11.44 -37.00
CA ALA A 20 -11.03 12.03 -37.10
C ALA A 20 -10.45 12.34 -35.71
N LEU A 21 -11.28 12.87 -34.81
CA LEU A 21 -10.91 13.16 -33.43
C LEU A 21 -10.66 11.89 -32.62
N ARG A 22 -11.49 10.85 -32.78
CA ARG A 22 -11.30 9.54 -32.13
C ARG A 22 -10.00 8.89 -32.57
N LYS A 23 -9.74 8.87 -33.87
CA LYS A 23 -8.49 8.35 -34.44
C LYS A 23 -7.29 9.06 -33.83
N ARG A 24 -7.27 10.39 -33.85
CA ARG A 24 -6.13 11.15 -33.31
C ARG A 24 -5.97 10.98 -31.80
N LEU A 25 -7.08 10.92 -31.05
CA LEU A 25 -7.06 10.65 -29.62
C LEU A 25 -6.46 9.27 -29.30
N ARG A 26 -6.78 8.24 -30.09
CA ARG A 26 -6.18 6.89 -29.97
C ARG A 26 -4.69 6.91 -30.26
N ASP A 27 -4.27 7.58 -31.32
CA ASP A 27 -2.85 7.69 -31.70
C ASP A 27 -2.02 8.31 -30.56
N LEU A 28 -2.47 9.46 -30.03
CA LEU A 28 -1.81 10.14 -28.91
C LEU A 28 -1.78 9.29 -27.63
N ALA A 29 -2.86 8.56 -27.35
CA ALA A 29 -2.92 7.66 -26.20
C ALA A 29 -1.96 6.46 -26.34
N ASN A 30 -1.77 5.95 -27.56
CA ASN A 30 -0.82 4.88 -27.86
C ASN A 30 0.63 5.37 -27.77
N GLU A 31 0.93 6.54 -28.31
CA GLU A 31 2.26 7.16 -28.22
C GLU A 31 2.64 7.54 -26.78
N ARG A 32 1.65 7.87 -25.93
CA ARG A 32 1.84 8.37 -24.56
C ARG A 32 0.92 7.67 -23.57
N ARG A 33 1.11 6.36 -23.39
CA ARG A 33 0.28 5.47 -22.54
C ARG A 33 0.05 5.88 -21.08
N ARG A 34 0.81 6.86 -20.56
CA ARG A 34 0.66 7.39 -19.17
C ARG A 34 -0.22 8.65 -19.11
N PHE A 35 -0.61 9.21 -20.25
CA PHE A 35 -1.35 10.46 -20.29
C PHE A 35 -2.85 10.20 -20.14
N GLY A 36 -3.45 10.88 -19.16
CA GLY A 36 -4.90 10.90 -18.98
C GLY A 36 -5.59 11.92 -19.88
N CYS A 37 -6.92 11.90 -19.87
CA CYS A 37 -7.80 12.76 -20.68
C CYS A 37 -7.37 14.24 -20.74
N ARG A 38 -6.98 14.85 -19.60
CA ARG A 38 -6.56 16.26 -19.55
C ARG A 38 -5.30 16.53 -20.38
N ARG A 39 -4.31 15.64 -20.34
CA ARG A 39 -3.03 15.84 -21.03
C ARG A 39 -3.16 15.55 -22.52
N LEU A 40 -3.99 14.58 -22.89
CA LEU A 40 -4.37 14.33 -24.29
C LEU A 40 -5.16 15.51 -24.88
N GLY A 41 -6.05 16.13 -24.11
CA GLY A 41 -6.78 17.32 -24.54
C GLY A 41 -5.90 18.52 -24.88
N ILE A 42 -4.83 18.73 -24.11
CA ILE A 42 -3.85 19.80 -24.40
C ILE A 42 -3.10 19.52 -25.71
N LEU A 43 -2.74 18.26 -25.98
CA LEU A 43 -2.07 17.89 -27.23
C LEU A 43 -3.00 18.06 -28.44
N LEU A 44 -4.26 17.63 -28.31
CA LEU A 44 -5.28 17.83 -29.34
C LEU A 44 -5.52 19.32 -29.62
N ALA A 45 -5.59 20.16 -28.60
CA ALA A 45 -5.74 21.61 -28.77
C ALA A 45 -4.55 22.26 -29.50
N ARG A 46 -3.33 21.77 -29.27
CA ARG A 46 -2.12 22.24 -30.01
C ARG A 46 -2.14 21.85 -31.48
N GLU A 47 -2.85 20.78 -31.83
CA GLU A 47 -3.06 20.32 -33.20
C GLU A 47 -4.29 20.97 -33.85
N GLY A 48 -4.94 21.93 -33.19
CA GLY A 48 -6.08 22.68 -33.72
C GLY A 48 -7.46 22.05 -33.44
N PHE A 49 -7.54 20.99 -32.64
CA PHE A 49 -8.82 20.41 -32.25
C PHE A 49 -9.45 21.20 -31.09
N GLU A 50 -10.45 22.02 -31.40
CA GLU A 50 -11.29 22.68 -30.39
C GLU A 50 -12.41 21.75 -29.91
N VAL A 51 -12.18 21.08 -28.78
CA VAL A 51 -13.12 20.09 -28.23
C VAL A 51 -13.50 20.47 -26.81
N ASN A 52 -14.80 20.58 -26.55
CA ASN A 52 -15.31 20.74 -25.19
C ASN A 52 -14.85 19.56 -24.31
N HIS A 53 -14.31 19.86 -23.12
CA HIS A 53 -13.83 18.88 -22.15
C HIS A 53 -14.83 17.76 -21.84
N LYS A 54 -16.15 18.04 -21.85
CA LYS A 54 -17.21 17.03 -21.66
C LYS A 54 -17.24 16.02 -22.81
N LYS A 55 -17.13 16.52 -24.05
CA LYS A 55 -17.10 15.69 -25.27
C LYS A 55 -15.82 14.85 -25.31
N LEU A 56 -14.68 15.45 -25.01
CA LEU A 56 -13.39 14.75 -24.94
C LEU A 56 -13.42 13.62 -23.90
N PHE A 57 -13.93 13.88 -22.70
CA PHE A 57 -14.03 12.88 -21.65
C PHE A 57 -14.96 11.72 -22.03
N ARG A 58 -16.08 12.02 -22.69
CA ARG A 58 -17.00 11.00 -23.22
C ARG A 58 -16.30 10.11 -24.25
N LEU A 59 -15.65 10.70 -25.26
CA LEU A 59 -14.91 9.93 -26.28
C LEU A 59 -13.77 9.12 -25.66
N TYR A 60 -13.01 9.69 -24.72
CA TYR A 60 -11.96 9.00 -23.98
C TYR A 60 -12.45 7.75 -23.24
N ARG A 61 -13.67 7.81 -22.66
CA ARG A 61 -14.31 6.65 -22.02
C ARG A 61 -14.85 5.64 -23.03
N GLU A 62 -15.50 6.10 -24.09
CA GLU A 62 -16.01 5.24 -25.17
C GLU A 62 -14.87 4.46 -25.85
N GLU A 63 -13.69 5.07 -26.02
CA GLU A 63 -12.48 4.45 -26.58
C GLU A 63 -11.68 3.62 -25.55
N SER A 64 -12.16 3.47 -24.31
CA SER A 64 -11.50 2.68 -23.26
C SER A 64 -10.02 3.08 -22.98
N LEU A 65 -9.68 4.36 -23.13
CA LEU A 65 -8.31 4.87 -23.03
C LEU A 65 -7.84 5.14 -21.59
N ALA A 66 -8.62 4.73 -20.60
CA ALA A 66 -8.31 4.94 -19.19
C ALA A 66 -6.98 4.27 -18.80
N VAL A 67 -6.04 5.06 -18.29
CA VAL A 67 -4.74 4.55 -17.84
C VAL A 67 -4.95 3.57 -16.69
N ARG A 68 -4.66 2.29 -16.93
CA ARG A 68 -4.77 1.25 -15.90
C ARG A 68 -3.79 1.54 -14.78
N ARG A 69 -4.30 1.72 -13.56
CA ARG A 69 -3.45 1.80 -12.37
C ARG A 69 -2.66 0.50 -12.24
N ARG A 70 -1.34 0.60 -12.15
CA ARG A 70 -0.47 -0.55 -11.86
C ARG A 70 -0.87 -1.06 -10.48
N ARG A 71 -1.48 -2.24 -10.41
CA ARG A 71 -1.72 -2.91 -9.14
C ARG A 71 -0.35 -3.28 -8.57
N SER A 72 -0.14 -3.02 -7.27
CA SER A 72 1.04 -3.51 -6.57
C SER A 72 1.14 -5.02 -6.76
N ARG A 73 2.35 -5.54 -7.00
CA ARG A 73 2.58 -6.97 -7.17
C ARG A 73 2.23 -7.63 -5.84
N LYS A 74 1.15 -8.42 -5.80
CA LYS A 74 0.88 -9.28 -4.64
C LYS A 74 2.07 -10.23 -4.52
N ARG A 75 2.76 -10.22 -3.38
CA ARG A 75 3.78 -11.24 -3.10
C ARG A 75 3.07 -12.60 -3.16
N ALA A 76 3.70 -13.59 -3.78
CA ALA A 76 3.17 -14.94 -3.78
C ALA A 76 2.93 -15.34 -2.31
N LEU A 77 1.70 -15.74 -1.99
CA LEU A 77 1.41 -16.44 -0.75
C LEU A 77 2.06 -17.82 -0.91
N GLY A 78 3.36 -17.91 -0.63
CA GLY A 78 4.00 -19.21 -0.47
C GLY A 78 3.25 -19.99 0.59
N THR A 79 3.23 -21.32 0.49
CA THR A 79 2.64 -22.23 1.47
C THR A 79 3.06 -21.79 2.87
N GLN A 80 2.15 -21.13 3.60
CA GLN A 80 2.41 -20.72 4.97
C GLN A 80 2.57 -22.02 5.75
N ARG A 81 3.81 -22.35 6.14
CA ARG A 81 4.02 -23.41 7.11
C ARG A 81 3.30 -22.97 8.38
N PRO A 82 2.46 -23.83 8.99
CA PRO A 82 1.84 -23.49 10.26
C PRO A 82 2.97 -23.15 11.25
N ILE A 83 2.86 -21.98 11.87
CA ILE A 83 3.78 -21.58 12.93
C ILE A 83 3.49 -22.52 14.10
N LEU A 84 4.47 -23.34 14.48
CA LEU A 84 4.38 -24.14 15.70
C LEU A 84 4.30 -23.16 16.87
N VAL A 85 3.16 -23.19 17.58
CA VAL A 85 2.94 -22.42 18.80
C VAL A 85 3.59 -23.22 19.94
N PRO A 86 4.38 -22.60 20.83
CA PRO A 86 4.95 -23.30 21.97
C PRO A 86 3.87 -23.78 22.96
N ASP A 87 4.16 -24.87 23.65
CA ASP A 87 3.24 -25.50 24.60
C ASP A 87 3.30 -24.85 25.99
N LEU A 88 4.40 -24.17 26.33
CA LEU A 88 4.60 -23.52 27.63
C LEU A 88 4.88 -22.02 27.50
N ALA A 89 4.45 -21.27 28.52
CA ALA A 89 4.76 -19.87 28.67
C ALA A 89 6.28 -19.63 28.74
N ASN A 90 6.72 -18.52 28.17
CA ASN A 90 8.10 -18.06 28.06
C ASN A 90 9.03 -18.96 27.23
N GLN A 91 8.53 -19.95 26.49
CA GLN A 91 9.38 -20.71 25.55
C GLN A 91 9.78 -19.89 24.34
N ARG A 92 8.86 -19.08 23.80
CA ARG A 92 9.15 -18.26 22.62
C ARG A 92 8.51 -16.89 22.71
N TRP A 93 9.33 -15.87 22.50
CA TRP A 93 8.88 -14.49 22.40
C TRP A 93 8.93 -14.01 20.96
N SER A 94 7.88 -13.34 20.52
CA SER A 94 7.83 -12.65 19.23
C SER A 94 7.96 -11.14 19.43
N LEU A 95 8.81 -10.52 18.61
CA LEU A 95 9.09 -9.09 18.59
C LEU A 95 8.59 -8.49 17.28
N ASP A 96 7.80 -7.44 17.39
CA ASP A 96 7.33 -6.64 16.25
C ASP A 96 7.43 -5.14 16.55
N PHE A 97 7.49 -4.34 15.49
CA PHE A 97 7.51 -2.90 15.52
C PHE A 97 6.32 -2.30 14.79
N VAL A 98 5.51 -1.54 15.53
CA VAL A 98 4.48 -0.69 14.93
C VAL A 98 5.05 0.72 14.77
N SER A 99 4.91 1.32 13.58
CA SER A 99 5.31 2.70 13.32
C SER A 99 4.08 3.57 13.12
N ASP A 100 4.10 4.76 13.72
CA ASP A 100 3.03 5.75 13.56
C ASP A 100 3.61 7.18 13.58
N ALA A 101 2.77 8.19 13.37
CA ALA A 101 3.15 9.59 13.38
C ALA A 101 2.10 10.46 14.08
N PHE A 102 2.58 11.47 14.80
CA PHE A 102 1.74 12.54 15.33
C PHE A 102 1.24 13.47 14.21
N GLU A 103 0.27 14.33 14.53
CA GLU A 103 -0.31 15.29 13.58
C GLU A 103 0.73 16.28 13.01
N ASP A 104 1.79 16.56 13.76
CA ASP A 104 2.92 17.40 13.34
C ASP A 104 3.91 16.67 12.40
N GLY A 105 3.62 15.42 12.04
CA GLY A 105 4.45 14.57 11.18
C GLY A 105 5.63 13.90 11.90
N GLN A 106 5.78 14.11 13.20
CA GLN A 106 6.81 13.46 14.00
C GLN A 106 6.49 11.97 14.15
N ARG A 107 7.42 11.12 13.70
CA ARG A 107 7.27 9.67 13.78
C ARG A 107 7.69 9.12 15.13
N PHE A 108 6.99 8.08 15.56
CA PHE A 108 7.39 7.24 16.67
C PHE A 108 7.21 5.76 16.31
N ARG A 109 7.79 4.90 17.14
CA ARG A 109 7.68 3.46 17.02
C ARG A 109 7.32 2.83 18.34
N VAL A 110 6.67 1.69 18.26
CA VAL A 110 6.27 0.86 19.38
C VAL A 110 6.90 -0.51 19.17
N LEU A 111 7.78 -0.93 20.09
CA LEU A 111 8.25 -2.30 20.19
C LEU A 111 7.23 -3.09 21.01
N CYS A 112 6.68 -4.14 20.41
CA CYS A 112 5.80 -5.09 21.06
C CYS A 112 6.56 -6.41 21.25
N ILE A 113 6.64 -6.88 22.50
CA ILE A 113 7.21 -8.18 22.85
C ILE A 113 6.08 -9.03 23.40
N VAL A 114 5.79 -10.15 22.75
CA VAL A 114 4.65 -11.00 23.07
C VAL A 114 5.12 -12.43 23.32
N ASP A 115 4.55 -13.08 24.32
CA ASP A 115 4.71 -14.51 24.53
C ASP A 115 3.82 -15.31 23.56
N ASP A 116 4.41 -16.21 22.78
CA ASP A 116 3.67 -16.89 21.70
C ASP A 116 2.64 -17.91 22.22
N CYS A 117 2.87 -18.48 23.41
CA CYS A 117 1.98 -19.47 24.04
C CYS A 117 0.76 -18.79 24.67
N THR A 118 1.00 -17.85 25.60
CA THR A 118 -0.04 -17.18 26.41
C THR A 118 -0.68 -15.99 25.71
N ARG A 119 -0.03 -15.45 24.66
CA ARG A 119 -0.38 -14.17 24.02
C ARG A 119 -0.29 -12.97 24.96
N GLU A 120 0.43 -13.10 26.08
CA GLU A 120 0.71 -12.00 26.99
C GLU A 120 1.63 -10.97 26.31
N ALA A 121 1.27 -9.68 26.39
CA ALA A 121 2.15 -8.59 26.00
C ALA A 121 3.19 -8.33 27.12
N LEU A 122 4.39 -8.89 26.95
CA LEU A 122 5.47 -8.83 27.94
C LEU A 122 6.04 -7.42 28.08
N ALA A 123 6.15 -6.69 26.96
CA ALA A 123 6.53 -5.29 26.95
C ALA A 123 5.94 -4.55 25.74
N THR A 124 5.57 -3.29 25.97
CA THR A 124 5.17 -2.33 24.94
C THR A 124 5.99 -1.06 25.15
N VAL A 125 6.97 -0.82 24.30
CA VAL A 125 7.93 0.26 24.47
C VAL A 125 7.76 1.27 23.34
N VAL A 126 7.31 2.47 23.70
CA VAL A 126 7.08 3.57 22.76
C VAL A 126 8.27 4.52 22.81
N ASP A 127 8.88 4.79 21.67
CA ASP A 127 9.95 5.78 21.56
C ASP A 127 9.99 6.39 20.15
N ARG A 128 10.56 7.60 20.04
CA ARG A 128 10.83 8.25 18.75
C ARG A 128 11.96 7.57 17.99
N SER A 129 12.89 6.94 18.70
CA SER A 129 13.97 6.14 18.14
C SER A 129 14.22 4.90 18.99
N LEU A 130 13.87 3.73 18.46
CA LEU A 130 14.15 2.44 19.08
C LEU A 130 15.42 1.85 18.47
N SER A 131 16.57 2.18 19.04
CA SER A 131 17.84 1.58 18.65
C SER A 131 17.95 0.12 19.12
N GLY A 132 18.84 -0.66 18.50
CA GLY A 132 19.14 -2.02 18.94
C GLY A 132 19.57 -2.08 20.42
N ALA A 133 20.39 -1.12 20.87
CA ALA A 133 20.80 -1.02 22.28
C ALA A 133 19.61 -0.78 23.22
N ARG A 134 18.62 0.04 22.82
CA ARG A 134 17.41 0.24 23.61
C ARG A 134 16.61 -1.06 23.69
N MET A 135 16.43 -1.76 22.56
CA MET A 135 15.75 -3.06 22.50
C MET A 135 16.43 -4.10 23.41
N THR A 136 17.74 -4.28 23.30
CA THR A 136 18.52 -5.22 24.12
C THR A 136 18.30 -4.96 25.60
N ARG A 137 18.33 -3.69 26.04
CA ARG A 137 18.07 -3.36 27.44
C ARG A 137 16.68 -3.78 27.92
N GLU A 138 15.65 -3.64 27.09
CA GLU A 138 14.29 -4.06 27.43
C GLU A 138 14.18 -5.59 27.49
N LEU A 139 14.84 -6.29 26.57
CA LEU A 139 14.96 -7.75 26.60
C LEU A 139 15.69 -8.24 27.86
N ASP A 140 16.85 -7.66 28.20
CA ASP A 140 17.60 -8.01 29.40
C ASP A 140 16.76 -7.81 30.68
N ASN A 141 15.97 -6.74 30.73
CA ASN A 141 15.05 -6.47 31.83
C ASN A 141 13.93 -7.52 31.92
N LEU A 142 13.44 -8.04 30.79
CA LEU A 142 12.43 -9.10 30.76
C LEU A 142 13.03 -10.44 31.17
N ILE A 143 14.20 -10.79 30.63
CA ILE A 143 14.93 -12.02 30.94
C ILE A 143 15.24 -12.09 32.44
N ARG A 144 15.69 -10.98 33.04
CA ARG A 144 15.91 -10.91 34.49
C ARG A 144 14.66 -11.15 35.34
N ARG A 145 13.47 -10.84 34.82
CA ARG A 145 12.20 -10.96 35.54
C ARG A 145 11.49 -12.29 35.32
N ARG A 146 11.62 -12.88 34.13
CA ARG A 146 10.82 -14.05 33.69
C ARG A 146 11.66 -15.28 33.36
N GLY A 147 12.98 -15.15 33.36
CA GLY A 147 13.88 -16.16 32.81
C GLY A 147 14.13 -15.94 31.31
N GLN A 148 15.18 -16.61 30.81
CA GLN A 148 15.54 -16.56 29.41
C GLN A 148 14.59 -17.46 28.61
N PRO A 149 13.97 -16.96 27.52
CA PRO A 149 13.18 -17.82 26.65
C PRO A 149 14.08 -18.73 25.81
N ASP A 150 13.54 -19.86 25.36
CA ASP A 150 14.26 -20.76 24.45
C ASP A 150 14.49 -20.08 23.10
N MET A 151 13.53 -19.26 22.62
CA MET A 151 13.63 -18.63 21.31
C MET A 151 13.07 -17.20 21.29
N ILE A 152 13.76 -16.32 20.58
CA ILE A 152 13.28 -14.95 20.30
C ILE A 152 13.18 -14.77 18.79
N VAL A 153 11.98 -14.47 18.30
CA VAL A 153 11.71 -14.29 16.86
C VAL A 153 11.38 -12.83 16.57
N SER A 154 11.97 -12.27 15.51
CA SER A 154 11.59 -10.96 14.97
C SER A 154 11.35 -11.07 13.47
N ASP A 155 10.28 -10.45 13.00
CA ASP A 155 9.85 -10.49 11.60
C ASP A 155 10.49 -9.39 10.71
N ASN A 156 11.25 -8.45 11.31
CA ASN A 156 11.72 -7.24 10.64
C ASN A 156 13.24 -7.20 10.39
N GLY A 157 13.65 -7.68 9.21
CA GLY A 157 15.03 -7.94 8.77
C GLY A 157 15.96 -6.74 8.45
N THR A 158 15.86 -5.60 9.14
CA THR A 158 16.84 -4.50 8.96
C THR A 158 17.35 -3.88 10.25
N GLU A 159 16.58 -3.89 11.34
CA GLU A 159 17.00 -3.25 12.60
C GLU A 159 17.75 -4.23 13.51
N SER A 160 17.48 -5.53 13.39
CA SER A 160 18.28 -6.58 14.06
C SER A 160 19.68 -6.74 13.44
N LYS A 161 19.88 -6.35 12.18
CA LYS A 161 21.14 -6.59 11.45
C LYS A 161 22.28 -5.65 11.84
N ARG A 162 22.02 -4.53 12.53
CA ARG A 162 23.07 -3.64 13.06
C ARG A 162 23.58 -4.04 14.45
N CYS A 163 22.93 -4.99 15.12
CA CYS A 163 23.37 -5.57 16.39
C CYS A 163 24.03 -6.95 16.22
N ALA A 164 24.32 -7.36 14.98
CA ALA A 164 24.96 -8.62 14.67
C ALA A 164 26.47 -8.60 14.99
N ASP A 165 26.81 -8.37 16.26
CA ASP A 165 28.03 -8.87 16.87
C ASP A 165 27.73 -9.80 18.06
N HIS A 166 26.47 -10.14 18.33
CA HIS A 166 26.12 -11.31 19.13
C HIS A 166 25.09 -12.16 18.39
N THR A 167 25.65 -13.21 17.79
CA THR A 167 25.06 -14.34 17.10
C THR A 167 23.80 -14.89 17.79
N VAL A 168 22.72 -15.01 17.01
CA VAL A 168 21.68 -16.06 17.07
C VAL A 168 21.27 -16.49 18.49
N TRP A 169 20.24 -15.86 19.03
CA TRP A 169 19.46 -16.42 20.15
C TRP A 169 18.49 -17.47 19.57
N ALA A 170 19.05 -18.66 19.32
CA ALA A 170 18.31 -19.88 18.96
C ALA A 170 18.00 -20.71 20.20
#